data_AF-A0A7V9UWS8-F1
#
_entry.id   AF-A0A7V9UWS8-F1
#
_cell.length_a   1.000
_cell.length_b   1.000
_cell.length_c   1.000
_cell.angle_alpha   90.00
_cell.angle_beta   90.00
_cell.angle_gamma   90.00
#
_symmetry.space_group_name_H-M   'P 1'
#
loop_
_entity.id
_entity.type
_entity.pdbx_description
1 polymer ?
#
loop_
_entity_poly.entity_id
_entity_poly.type
_entity_poly.pdbx_seq_one_letter_code
_entity_poly.pdbx_strand_id
1 'polypeptide(L)'
;MNNQSLKFEVTESFAKKMDEADSLKYSRDKFYIPKQSNGEDVIYLTGNSLGLQPKTARDYVEQELKDWEMLGVEGHFKAKNPWVSYHELLTEQMARVVGAKPSEIVVMNSLTVNLHLLMVSFYRPTRERYKIVIEAGAFPSDQYAVESQIKFHGLDVEDSLIELTPRENENCLRTEDIEQTISENGASVALVLLGGVNYYTGQAFDMRRITEIGHRAGAVVGFDLAHAAGNIELNLHDWNVDFAAWCSYKYLNSGPGGIAGVFVHERHGEAFDLPRFAGWW
;
A
#
# COMPACT_ATOMS: atom_id res chain seq x y z
N MET A 1 13.34 -20.27 23.26
CA MET A 1 14.13 -21.20 22.41
C MET A 1 15.53 -20.62 22.28
N ASN A 2 16.56 -21.45 22.36
CA ASN A 2 17.96 -21.04 22.45
C ASN A 2 18.35 -20.07 21.32
N ASN A 3 18.68 -18.84 21.70
CA ASN A 3 19.13 -17.77 20.81
C ASN A 3 20.62 -17.97 20.47
N GLN A 4 20.96 -19.14 19.90
CA GLN A 4 22.25 -19.28 19.22
C GLN A 4 22.15 -18.46 17.93
N SER A 5 22.87 -17.35 17.89
CA SER A 5 23.05 -16.57 16.67
C SER A 5 23.51 -17.51 15.55
N LEU A 6 22.66 -17.67 14.55
CA LEU A 6 23.00 -18.40 13.32
C LEU A 6 24.21 -17.68 12.69
N LYS A 7 25.33 -18.40 12.56
CA LYS A 7 26.50 -17.89 11.85
C LYS A 7 26.29 -18.07 10.35
N PHE A 8 26.22 -16.97 9.62
CA PHE A 8 26.09 -16.99 8.15
C PHE A 8 27.32 -17.61 7.48
N GLU A 9 27.09 -18.43 6.46
CA GLU A 9 28.12 -19.05 5.62
C GLU A 9 27.74 -18.94 4.14
N VAL A 10 28.68 -18.54 3.29
CA VAL A 10 28.46 -18.42 1.83
C VAL A 10 28.62 -19.79 1.16
N THR A 11 27.77 -20.75 1.53
CA THR A 11 27.81 -22.13 1.03
C THR A 11 26.43 -22.66 0.67
N GLU A 12 26.35 -23.57 -0.30
CA GLU A 12 25.10 -24.23 -0.68
C GLU A 12 24.50 -25.04 0.48
N SER A 13 25.36 -25.69 1.28
CA SER A 13 24.92 -26.46 2.45
C SER A 13 24.25 -25.58 3.51
N PHE A 14 24.71 -24.34 3.67
CA PHE A 14 24.07 -23.38 4.57
C PHE A 14 22.67 -23.02 4.08
N ALA A 15 22.50 -22.72 2.78
CA ALA A 15 21.20 -22.42 2.18
C ALA A 15 20.20 -23.58 2.36
N LYS A 16 20.61 -24.82 2.03
CA LYS A 16 19.75 -26.01 2.22
C LYS A 16 19.31 -26.20 3.67
N LYS A 17 20.22 -25.98 4.62
CA LYS A 17 19.89 -26.05 6.06
C LYS A 17 18.87 -24.99 6.46
N MET A 18 18.92 -23.79 5.87
CA MET A 18 17.93 -22.75 6.13
C MET A 18 16.56 -23.12 5.55
N ASP A 19 16.51 -23.68 4.34
CA ASP A 19 15.26 -24.19 3.74
C ASP A 19 14.63 -25.35 4.55
N GLU A 20 15.46 -26.26 5.09
CA GLU A 20 14.99 -27.37 5.92
C GLU A 20 14.33 -26.89 7.22
N ALA A 21 14.92 -25.86 7.83
CA ALA A 21 14.48 -25.25 9.08
C ALA A 21 13.34 -24.23 8.91
N ASP A 22 13.03 -23.81 7.68
CA ASP A 22 11.96 -22.85 7.41
C ASP A 22 10.57 -23.44 7.72
N SER A 23 9.92 -22.87 8.73
CA SER A 23 8.55 -23.22 9.13
C SER A 23 7.49 -22.86 8.08
N LEU A 24 7.81 -21.98 7.13
CA LEU A 24 6.90 -21.49 6.09
C LEU A 24 7.09 -22.21 4.75
N LYS A 25 8.04 -23.15 4.62
CA LYS A 25 8.38 -23.82 3.35
C LYS A 25 7.19 -24.43 2.61
N TYR A 26 6.19 -24.92 3.35
CA TYR A 26 4.95 -25.48 2.82
C TYR A 26 4.14 -24.48 1.99
N SER A 27 4.32 -23.17 2.22
CA SER A 27 3.61 -22.11 1.51
C SER A 27 4.02 -22.05 0.04
N ARG A 28 5.26 -22.43 -0.28
CA ARG A 28 5.75 -22.49 -1.67
C ARG A 28 4.88 -23.39 -2.54
N ASP A 29 4.41 -24.51 -2.00
CA ASP A 29 3.55 -25.46 -2.71
C ASP A 29 2.15 -24.92 -3.02
N LYS A 30 1.78 -23.76 -2.48
CA LYS A 30 0.49 -23.11 -2.76
C LYS A 30 0.51 -22.23 -4.00
N PHE A 31 1.67 -22.05 -4.66
CA PHE A 31 1.81 -21.17 -5.82
C PHE A 31 2.23 -21.94 -7.07
N TYR A 32 1.86 -21.40 -8.23
CA TYR A 32 2.45 -21.82 -9.50
C TYR A 32 3.77 -21.07 -9.71
N ILE A 33 4.87 -21.82 -9.81
CA ILE A 33 6.19 -21.28 -10.12
C ILE A 33 6.49 -21.56 -11.60
N PRO A 34 6.82 -20.53 -12.41
CA PRO A 34 7.20 -20.73 -13.80
C PRO A 34 8.36 -21.70 -13.95
N LYS A 35 8.36 -22.47 -15.03
CA LYS A 35 9.41 -23.44 -15.35
C LYS A 35 10.38 -22.91 -16.39
N GLN A 36 11.65 -23.21 -16.20
CA GLN A 36 12.69 -23.06 -17.22
C GLN A 36 12.53 -24.13 -18.31
N SER A 37 13.27 -23.99 -19.42
CA SER A 37 13.23 -24.94 -20.54
C SER A 37 13.68 -26.36 -20.16
N ASN A 38 14.48 -26.50 -19.11
CA ASN A 38 14.93 -27.78 -18.55
C ASN A 38 13.94 -28.42 -17.55
N GLY A 39 12.79 -27.77 -17.28
CA GLY A 39 11.77 -28.26 -16.35
C GLY A 39 11.95 -27.86 -14.88
N GLU A 40 13.05 -27.19 -14.53
CA GLU A 40 13.28 -26.66 -13.19
C GLU A 40 12.48 -25.37 -12.95
N ASP A 41 12.24 -25.02 -11.69
CA ASP A 41 11.62 -23.74 -11.33
C ASP A 41 12.52 -22.56 -11.73
N VAL A 42 11.90 -21.46 -12.17
CA VAL A 42 12.59 -20.17 -12.34
C VAL A 42 12.92 -19.59 -10.97
N ILE A 43 14.11 -18.99 -10.83
CA ILE A 43 14.45 -18.14 -9.69
C ILE A 43 13.70 -16.81 -9.84
N TYR A 44 12.49 -16.77 -9.30
CA TYR A 44 11.55 -15.65 -9.50
C TYR A 44 11.76 -14.55 -8.45
N LEU A 45 12.62 -13.58 -8.76
CA LEU A 45 12.96 -12.46 -7.87
C LEU A 45 12.22 -11.16 -8.23
N THR A 46 11.01 -11.27 -8.77
CA THR A 46 10.19 -10.13 -9.20
C THR A 46 8.77 -10.13 -8.62
N GLY A 47 8.55 -10.85 -7.51
CA GLY A 47 7.27 -10.88 -6.78
C GLY A 47 6.85 -9.52 -6.23
N ASN A 48 7.80 -8.60 -6.06
CA ASN A 48 7.56 -7.20 -5.70
C ASN A 48 6.87 -6.39 -6.82
N SER A 49 6.83 -6.90 -8.05
CA SER A 49 6.18 -6.26 -9.20
C SER A 49 4.91 -7.01 -9.60
N LEU A 50 5.00 -8.33 -9.76
CA LEU A 50 3.85 -9.21 -9.98
C LEU A 50 4.01 -10.47 -9.14
N GLY A 51 3.09 -10.67 -8.21
CA GLY A 51 3.04 -11.85 -7.37
C GLY A 51 2.76 -13.13 -8.15
N LEU A 52 3.27 -14.26 -7.65
CA LEU A 52 2.99 -15.57 -8.25
C LEU A 52 1.51 -15.94 -8.07
N GLN A 53 0.94 -16.65 -9.04
CA GLN A 53 -0.45 -17.07 -8.97
C GLN A 53 -0.66 -18.13 -7.86
N PRO A 54 -1.55 -17.90 -6.88
CA PRO A 54 -1.99 -18.94 -5.96
C PRO A 54 -2.73 -20.05 -6.71
N LYS A 55 -2.48 -21.32 -6.37
CA LYS A 55 -3.13 -22.48 -7.02
C LYS A 55 -4.66 -22.45 -6.90
N THR A 56 -5.17 -21.84 -5.85
CA THR A 56 -6.62 -21.70 -5.60
C THR A 56 -7.27 -20.58 -6.40
N ALA A 57 -6.51 -19.67 -7.04
CA ALA A 57 -7.08 -18.49 -7.69
C ALA A 57 -8.12 -18.83 -8.78
N ARG A 58 -7.87 -19.90 -9.53
CA ARG A 58 -8.79 -20.39 -10.58
C ARG A 58 -10.13 -20.80 -9.98
N ASP A 59 -10.11 -21.60 -8.91
CA ASP A 59 -11.32 -22.13 -8.28
C ASP A 59 -12.24 -21.01 -7.76
N TYR A 60 -11.66 -19.91 -7.26
CA TYR A 60 -12.43 -18.76 -6.78
C TYR A 60 -13.13 -18.03 -7.94
N VAL A 61 -12.46 -17.86 -9.09
CA VAL A 61 -13.06 -17.25 -10.28
C VAL A 61 -14.14 -18.15 -10.86
N GLU A 62 -13.87 -19.46 -11.00
CA GLU A 62 -14.85 -20.42 -11.53
C GLU A 62 -16.09 -20.52 -10.65
N GLN A 63 -15.96 -20.38 -9.32
CA GLN A 63 -17.10 -20.30 -8.40
C GLN A 63 -18.01 -19.11 -8.70
N GLU A 64 -17.47 -17.90 -8.91
CA GLU A 64 -18.29 -16.72 -9.21
C GLU A 64 -18.98 -16.84 -10.57
N LEU A 65 -18.29 -17.38 -11.58
CA LEU A 65 -18.87 -17.65 -12.89
C LEU A 65 -20.04 -18.64 -12.81
N LYS A 66 -19.89 -19.69 -11.98
CA LYS A 66 -20.93 -20.68 -11.75
C LYS A 66 -22.13 -20.08 -11.01
N ASP A 67 -21.90 -19.28 -9.98
CA ASP A 67 -22.98 -18.61 -9.26
C ASP A 67 -23.73 -17.63 -10.19
N TRP A 68 -23.01 -16.94 -11.08
CA TRP A 68 -23.64 -16.09 -12.09
C TRP A 68 -24.49 -16.89 -13.09
N GLU A 69 -23.96 -18.00 -13.62
CA GLU A 69 -24.69 -18.91 -14.52
C GLU A 69 -26.00 -19.40 -13.90
N MET A 70 -25.97 -19.77 -12.61
CA MET A 70 -27.11 -20.40 -11.94
C MET A 70 -28.13 -19.41 -11.37
N LEU A 71 -27.70 -18.25 -10.88
CA LEU A 71 -28.53 -17.34 -10.08
C LEU A 71 -28.89 -16.05 -10.82
N GLY A 72 -28.12 -15.65 -11.82
CA GLY A 72 -28.28 -14.33 -12.46
C GLY A 72 -28.27 -13.20 -11.42
N VAL A 73 -29.28 -12.32 -11.46
CA VAL A 73 -29.41 -11.18 -10.53
C VAL A 73 -29.52 -11.60 -9.06
N GLU A 74 -30.05 -12.79 -8.77
CA GLU A 74 -30.18 -13.29 -7.40
C GLU A 74 -28.80 -13.55 -6.75
N GLY A 75 -27.74 -13.66 -7.55
CA GLY A 75 -26.35 -13.78 -7.08
C GLY A 75 -25.91 -12.62 -6.19
N HIS A 76 -26.52 -11.43 -6.33
CA HIS A 76 -26.30 -10.30 -5.44
C HIS A 76 -26.47 -10.65 -3.96
N PHE A 77 -27.36 -11.58 -3.63
CA PHE A 77 -27.72 -11.95 -2.25
C PHE A 77 -27.54 -13.44 -1.95
N LYS A 78 -27.63 -14.32 -2.96
CA LYS A 78 -27.67 -15.78 -2.79
C LYS A 78 -26.43 -16.51 -3.30
N ALA A 79 -25.49 -15.82 -3.95
CA ALA A 79 -24.20 -16.43 -4.33
C ALA A 79 -23.46 -16.90 -3.07
N LYS A 80 -22.49 -17.81 -3.24
CA LYS A 80 -21.62 -18.24 -2.14
C LYS A 80 -20.89 -17.05 -1.51
N ASN A 81 -20.50 -16.10 -2.35
CA ASN A 81 -19.97 -14.80 -1.97
C ASN A 81 -20.92 -13.70 -2.50
N PRO A 82 -21.90 -13.23 -1.70
CA PRO A 82 -22.88 -12.24 -2.16
C PRO A 82 -22.23 -10.95 -2.70
N TRP A 83 -22.64 -10.53 -3.90
CA TRP A 83 -21.94 -9.44 -4.61
C TRP A 83 -22.24 -8.04 -4.05
N VAL A 84 -23.33 -7.84 -3.30
CA VAL A 84 -23.62 -6.52 -2.71
C VAL A 84 -22.60 -6.16 -1.62
N SER A 85 -22.24 -7.13 -0.78
CA SER A 85 -21.30 -6.97 0.33
C SER A 85 -19.88 -7.41 -0.03
N TYR A 86 -19.52 -7.45 -1.33
CA TYR A 86 -18.22 -7.98 -1.77
C TYR A 86 -17.03 -7.25 -1.13
N HIS A 87 -17.18 -5.94 -0.88
CA HIS A 87 -16.16 -5.08 -0.31
C HIS A 87 -15.82 -5.45 1.13
N GLU A 88 -16.71 -6.15 1.84
CA GLU A 88 -16.52 -6.60 3.23
C GLU A 88 -15.76 -7.92 3.33
N LEU A 89 -15.76 -8.75 2.27
CA LEU A 89 -15.25 -10.13 2.31
C LEU A 89 -13.75 -10.22 2.63
N LEU A 90 -13.00 -9.17 2.32
CA LEU A 90 -11.55 -9.08 2.51
C LEU A 90 -11.15 -8.07 3.59
N THR A 91 -12.10 -7.37 4.19
CA THR A 91 -11.85 -6.29 5.16
C THR A 91 -11.06 -6.79 6.36
N GLU A 92 -11.47 -7.89 6.98
CA GLU A 92 -10.81 -8.47 8.15
C GLU A 92 -9.37 -8.93 7.85
N GLN A 93 -9.17 -9.56 6.69
CA GLN A 93 -7.87 -10.05 6.23
C GLN A 93 -6.94 -8.88 5.98
N MET A 94 -7.43 -7.84 5.30
CA MET A 94 -6.65 -6.67 4.98
C MET A 94 -6.34 -5.82 6.21
N ALA A 95 -7.28 -5.68 7.13
CA ALA A 95 -7.07 -5.04 8.43
C ALA A 95 -5.90 -5.68 9.20
N ARG A 96 -5.79 -7.01 9.20
CA ARG A 96 -4.63 -7.71 9.80
C ARG A 96 -3.33 -7.47 9.06
N VAL A 97 -3.35 -7.43 7.73
CA VAL A 97 -2.15 -7.20 6.91
C VAL A 97 -1.55 -5.82 7.15
N VAL A 98 -2.41 -4.80 7.32
CA VAL A 98 -1.94 -3.41 7.49
C VAL A 98 -1.96 -2.93 8.94
N GLY A 99 -2.37 -3.77 9.89
CA GLY A 99 -2.50 -3.41 11.31
C GLY A 99 -3.49 -2.26 11.52
N ALA A 100 -4.72 -2.46 11.05
CA ALA A 100 -5.84 -1.54 11.17
C ALA A 100 -7.05 -2.25 11.80
N LYS A 101 -8.09 -1.48 12.12
CA LYS A 101 -9.42 -2.02 12.45
C LYS A 101 -10.20 -2.33 11.18
N PRO A 102 -11.12 -3.32 11.21
CA PRO A 102 -11.99 -3.61 10.07
C PRO A 102 -12.77 -2.40 9.56
N SER A 103 -13.26 -1.54 10.46
CA SER A 103 -14.01 -0.31 10.12
C SER A 103 -13.19 0.74 9.35
N GLU A 104 -11.87 0.58 9.29
CA GLU A 104 -10.95 1.52 8.64
C GLU A 104 -10.57 1.08 7.23
N ILE A 105 -11.06 -0.07 6.76
CA ILE A 105 -10.57 -0.76 5.57
C ILE A 105 -11.68 -0.98 4.54
N VAL A 106 -11.34 -0.69 3.28
CA VAL A 106 -12.16 -1.03 2.12
C VAL A 106 -11.27 -1.58 1.02
N VAL A 107 -11.70 -2.67 0.37
CA VAL A 107 -11.06 -3.21 -0.84
C VAL A 107 -11.84 -2.72 -2.07
N MET A 108 -11.27 -1.80 -2.83
CA MET A 108 -11.93 -1.12 -3.96
C MET A 108 -10.96 -0.62 -5.02
N ASN A 109 -11.48 -0.45 -6.24
CA ASN A 109 -10.83 0.22 -7.38
C ASN A 109 -9.39 -0.25 -7.68
N SER A 110 -8.56 0.67 -8.17
CA SER A 110 -7.11 0.52 -8.33
C SER A 110 -6.37 1.54 -7.45
N LEU A 111 -5.07 1.32 -7.25
CA LEU A 111 -4.23 2.08 -6.32
C LEU A 111 -4.28 3.60 -6.56
N THR A 112 -3.94 4.05 -7.77
CA THR A 112 -3.89 5.48 -8.08
C THR A 112 -5.28 6.11 -8.05
N VAL A 113 -6.33 5.37 -8.45
CA VAL A 113 -7.71 5.84 -8.32
C VAL A 113 -8.04 6.11 -6.85
N ASN A 114 -7.67 5.19 -5.97
CA ASN A 114 -7.88 5.35 -4.54
C ASN A 114 -7.08 6.52 -3.97
N LEU A 115 -5.81 6.71 -4.36
CA LEU A 115 -5.03 7.89 -3.95
C LEU A 115 -5.72 9.20 -4.37
N HIS A 116 -6.28 9.27 -5.58
CA HIS A 116 -7.06 10.44 -5.99
C HIS A 116 -8.28 10.66 -5.08
N LEU A 117 -9.07 9.62 -4.81
CA LEU A 117 -10.26 9.73 -3.96
C LEU A 117 -9.92 10.14 -2.53
N LEU A 118 -8.83 9.63 -1.97
CA LEU A 118 -8.32 10.02 -0.66
C LEU A 118 -7.88 11.49 -0.68
N MET A 119 -7.13 11.92 -1.69
CA MET A 119 -6.69 13.32 -1.80
C MET A 119 -7.85 14.31 -2.00
N VAL A 120 -8.98 13.92 -2.62
CA VAL A 120 -10.18 14.78 -2.68
C VAL A 120 -10.67 15.17 -1.26
N SER A 121 -10.58 14.23 -0.31
CA SER A 121 -10.99 14.45 1.08
C SER A 121 -9.90 15.10 1.92
N PHE A 122 -8.65 14.68 1.74
CA PHE A 122 -7.56 14.98 2.67
C PHE A 122 -6.59 16.07 2.20
N TYR A 123 -6.45 16.30 0.89
CA TYR A 123 -5.72 17.45 0.37
C TYR A 123 -6.68 18.64 0.25
N ARG A 124 -6.72 19.45 1.31
CA ARG A 124 -7.62 20.61 1.44
C ARG A 124 -6.81 21.90 1.49
N PRO A 125 -6.19 22.32 0.37
CA PRO A 125 -5.31 23.47 0.38
C PRO A 125 -6.06 24.76 0.72
N THR A 126 -5.38 25.64 1.44
CA THR A 126 -5.78 27.00 1.79
C THR A 126 -4.71 27.97 1.31
N ARG A 127 -4.91 29.28 1.47
CA ARG A 127 -3.90 30.27 1.10
C ARG A 127 -2.59 30.09 1.87
N GLU A 128 -2.67 29.69 3.14
CA GLU A 128 -1.51 29.56 4.02
C GLU A 128 -0.94 28.14 4.06
N ARG A 129 -1.77 27.11 3.76
CA ARG A 129 -1.42 25.69 3.84
C ARG A 129 -1.84 24.96 2.57
N TYR A 130 -0.90 24.71 1.67
CA TYR A 130 -1.19 24.13 0.35
C TYR A 130 -0.11 23.19 -0.17
N LYS A 131 1.04 23.06 0.50
CA LYS A 131 2.15 22.26 -0.05
C LYS A 131 1.95 20.77 0.18
N ILE A 132 2.36 19.95 -0.78
CA ILE A 132 2.44 18.50 -0.67
C ILE A 132 3.91 18.10 -0.60
N VAL A 133 4.27 17.26 0.38
CA VAL A 133 5.61 16.67 0.51
C VAL A 133 5.57 15.24 -0.03
N ILE A 134 6.47 14.92 -0.97
CA ILE A 134 6.67 13.59 -1.56
C ILE A 134 8.18 13.27 -1.66
N GLU A 135 8.59 12.01 -1.77
CA GLU A 135 9.97 11.67 -2.11
C GLU A 135 10.31 11.94 -3.58
N ALA A 136 11.47 12.52 -3.84
CA ALA A 136 11.98 12.67 -5.19
C ALA A 136 12.23 11.27 -5.80
N GLY A 137 11.73 11.05 -7.02
CA GLY A 137 11.75 9.72 -7.61
C GLY A 137 10.75 8.75 -6.95
N ALA A 138 9.67 9.28 -6.38
CA ALA A 138 8.47 8.50 -6.11
C ALA A 138 8.00 7.76 -7.38
N PHE A 139 7.16 6.74 -7.19
CA PHE A 139 6.64 6.01 -8.33
C PHE A 139 5.92 6.97 -9.29
N PRO A 140 6.13 6.88 -10.63
CA PRO A 140 5.64 7.91 -11.55
C PRO A 140 4.13 8.18 -11.45
N SER A 141 3.33 7.15 -11.16
CA SER A 141 1.88 7.33 -11.03
C SER A 141 1.50 8.22 -9.85
N ASP A 142 2.23 8.15 -8.74
CA ASP A 142 2.01 8.93 -7.52
C ASP A 142 2.38 10.39 -7.77
N GLN A 143 3.52 10.63 -8.45
CA GLN A 143 3.98 11.95 -8.86
C GLN A 143 2.94 12.62 -9.78
N TYR A 144 2.43 11.90 -10.79
CA TYR A 144 1.36 12.40 -11.65
C TYR A 144 0.04 12.65 -10.90
N ALA A 145 -0.31 11.80 -9.94
CA ALA A 145 -1.51 11.96 -9.14
C ALA A 145 -1.44 13.24 -8.27
N VAL A 146 -0.30 13.46 -7.61
CA VAL A 146 -0.04 14.66 -6.79
C VAL A 146 -0.04 15.91 -7.66
N GLU A 147 0.70 15.93 -8.76
CA GLU A 147 0.73 17.07 -9.68
C GLU A 147 -0.66 17.43 -10.21
N SER A 148 -1.45 16.43 -10.60
CA SER A 148 -2.77 16.68 -11.16
C SER A 148 -3.76 17.11 -10.07
N GLN A 149 -3.61 16.68 -8.82
CA GLN A 149 -4.37 17.23 -7.69
C GLN A 149 -4.02 18.69 -7.43
N ILE A 150 -2.74 19.06 -7.41
CA ILE A 150 -2.30 20.46 -7.27
C ILE A 150 -2.94 21.33 -8.37
N LYS A 151 -2.82 20.90 -9.64
CA LYS A 151 -3.43 21.58 -10.79
C LYS A 151 -4.95 21.65 -10.71
N PHE A 152 -5.61 20.59 -10.25
CA PHE A 152 -7.07 20.56 -10.05
C PHE A 152 -7.54 21.61 -9.04
N HIS A 153 -6.74 21.88 -8.01
CA HIS A 153 -6.98 22.95 -7.04
C HIS A 153 -6.56 24.35 -7.53
N GLY A 154 -6.10 24.50 -8.78
CA GLY A 154 -5.72 25.78 -9.38
C GLY A 154 -4.39 26.33 -8.87
N LEU A 155 -3.55 25.47 -8.29
CA LEU A 155 -2.26 25.83 -7.73
C LEU A 155 -1.13 25.55 -8.73
N ASP A 156 -0.01 26.26 -8.55
CA ASP A 156 1.22 26.02 -9.29
C ASP A 156 2.00 24.85 -8.69
N VAL A 157 2.53 23.96 -9.54
CA VAL A 157 3.24 22.75 -9.10
C VAL A 157 4.60 23.10 -8.49
N GLU A 158 5.35 24.03 -9.07
CA GLU A 158 6.70 24.37 -8.58
C GLU A 158 6.65 24.98 -7.17
N ASP A 159 5.60 25.75 -6.85
CA ASP A 159 5.43 26.33 -5.51
C ASP A 159 4.76 25.38 -4.50
N SER A 160 3.92 24.45 -4.98
CA SER A 160 3.10 23.59 -4.10
C SER A 160 3.73 22.22 -3.84
N LEU A 161 4.69 21.78 -4.64
CA LEU A 161 5.32 20.45 -4.49
C LEU A 161 6.68 20.58 -3.81
N ILE A 162 6.87 19.83 -2.72
CA ILE A 162 8.15 19.68 -2.04
C ILE A 162 8.63 18.25 -2.29
N GLU A 163 9.74 18.11 -3.01
CA GLU A 163 10.37 16.81 -3.26
C GLU A 163 11.56 16.59 -2.33
N LEU A 164 11.50 15.52 -1.53
CA LEU A 164 12.58 15.12 -0.63
C LEU A 164 13.67 14.42 -1.44
N THR A 165 14.86 15.01 -1.47
CA THR A 165 16.03 14.43 -2.16
C THR A 165 17.04 13.85 -1.16
N PRO A 166 17.64 12.69 -1.45
CA PRO A 166 18.79 12.20 -0.67
C PRO A 166 19.93 13.21 -0.68
N ARG A 167 20.75 13.19 0.37
CA ARG A 167 22.00 13.96 0.42
C ARG A 167 22.94 13.54 -0.72
N GLU A 168 23.88 14.42 -1.08
CA GLU A 168 24.89 14.12 -2.07
C GLU A 168 25.64 12.81 -1.74
N ASN A 169 25.75 11.91 -2.72
CA ASN A 169 26.34 10.57 -2.60
C ASN A 169 25.53 9.56 -1.75
N GLU A 170 24.27 9.85 -1.43
CA GLU A 170 23.34 8.91 -0.81
C GLU A 170 22.22 8.54 -1.77
N ASN A 171 21.71 7.31 -1.68
CA ASN A 171 20.55 6.86 -2.48
C ASN A 171 19.25 6.83 -1.67
N CYS A 172 19.35 6.87 -0.34
CA CYS A 172 18.21 6.79 0.57
C CYS A 172 18.06 8.11 1.32
N LEU A 173 16.82 8.44 1.66
CA LEU A 173 16.51 9.58 2.51
C LEU A 173 16.87 9.27 3.97
N ARG A 174 17.27 10.28 4.73
CA ARG A 174 17.41 10.14 6.17
C ARG A 174 16.18 10.70 6.86
N THR A 175 15.68 10.02 7.88
CA THR A 175 14.48 10.46 8.60
C THR A 175 14.66 11.85 9.21
N GLU A 176 15.87 12.22 9.66
CA GLU A 176 16.16 13.56 10.16
C GLU A 176 16.04 14.65 9.09
N ASP A 177 16.34 14.35 7.82
CA ASP A 177 16.20 15.31 6.72
C ASP A 177 14.73 15.51 6.36
N ILE A 178 13.94 14.42 6.38
CA ILE A 178 12.48 14.48 6.22
C ILE A 178 11.87 15.36 7.33
N GLU A 179 12.30 15.14 8.59
CA GLU A 179 11.85 15.94 9.73
C GLU A 179 12.20 17.43 9.56
N GLN A 180 13.43 17.72 9.15
CA GLN A 180 13.89 19.08 8.92
C GLN A 180 13.07 19.76 7.83
N THR A 181 12.88 19.13 6.67
CA THR A 181 12.12 19.70 5.55
C THR A 181 10.66 19.99 5.93
N ILE A 182 9.99 19.05 6.62
CA ILE A 182 8.61 19.26 7.08
C ILE A 182 8.56 20.39 8.11
N SER A 183 9.52 20.46 9.03
CA SER A 183 9.55 21.49 10.07
C SER A 183 9.82 22.90 9.51
N GLU A 184 10.72 23.02 8.53
CA GLU A 184 11.07 24.29 7.88
C GLU A 184 9.91 24.86 7.05
N ASN A 185 9.15 23.99 6.37
CA ASN A 185 7.95 24.41 5.64
C ASN A 185 6.73 24.58 6.57
N GLY A 186 6.73 23.87 7.69
CA GLY A 186 5.83 24.05 8.83
C GLY A 186 4.36 24.13 8.44
N ALA A 187 3.72 25.25 8.80
CA ALA A 187 2.30 25.47 8.60
C ALA A 187 1.86 25.51 7.12
N SER A 188 2.79 25.58 6.16
CA SER A 188 2.46 25.55 4.73
C SER A 188 2.19 24.15 4.18
N VAL A 189 2.59 23.09 4.89
CA VAL A 189 2.42 21.70 4.45
C VAL A 189 0.98 21.24 4.70
N ALA A 190 0.22 21.00 3.65
CA ALA A 190 -1.14 20.44 3.72
C ALA A 190 -1.13 18.92 3.86
N LEU A 191 -0.27 18.26 3.09
CA LEU A 191 -0.22 16.81 2.98
C LEU A 191 1.23 16.32 2.90
N VAL A 192 1.53 15.27 3.66
CA VAL A 192 2.71 14.42 3.43
C VAL A 192 2.19 13.13 2.81
N LEU A 193 2.63 12.81 1.59
CA LEU A 193 2.30 11.58 0.89
C LEU A 193 3.58 10.91 0.43
N LEU A 194 3.97 9.83 1.11
CA LEU A 194 5.18 9.08 0.80
C LEU A 194 4.87 7.61 0.52
N GLY A 195 5.76 6.93 -0.19
CA GLY A 195 5.77 5.47 -0.16
C GLY A 195 6.01 4.93 1.26
N GLY A 196 5.40 3.80 1.63
CA GLY A 196 5.81 3.04 2.82
C GLY A 196 7.16 2.35 2.60
N VAL A 197 7.39 1.90 1.36
CA VAL A 197 8.67 1.40 0.86
C VAL A 197 8.92 2.00 -0.53
N ASN A 198 10.05 2.66 -0.75
CA ASN A 198 10.37 3.20 -2.06
C ASN A 198 10.60 2.07 -3.09
N TYR A 199 9.94 2.17 -4.24
CA TYR A 199 9.89 1.10 -5.24
C TYR A 199 11.26 0.75 -5.85
N TYR A 200 12.17 1.72 -5.91
CA TYR A 200 13.46 1.58 -6.57
C TYR A 200 14.58 1.26 -5.58
N THR A 201 14.70 2.05 -4.52
CA THR A 201 15.78 1.89 -3.53
C THR A 201 15.50 0.77 -2.53
N GLY A 202 14.24 0.36 -2.39
CA GLY A 202 13.80 -0.60 -1.37
C GLY A 202 13.81 -0.04 0.05
N GLN A 203 14.02 1.27 0.21
CA GLN A 203 14.00 1.92 1.52
C GLN A 203 12.62 1.81 2.15
N ALA A 204 12.53 1.17 3.32
CA ALA A 204 11.36 1.25 4.18
C ALA A 204 11.42 2.54 5.02
N PHE A 205 10.39 3.36 4.94
CA PHE A 205 10.31 4.60 5.70
C PHE A 205 9.75 4.35 7.11
N ASP A 206 10.20 5.15 8.09
CA ASP A 206 9.65 5.14 9.44
C ASP A 206 8.29 5.87 9.45
N MET A 207 7.25 5.16 8.99
CA MET A 207 5.90 5.70 8.82
C MET A 207 5.34 6.26 10.13
N ARG A 208 5.63 5.63 11.27
CA ARG A 208 5.23 6.13 12.59
C ARG A 208 5.86 7.49 12.85
N ARG A 209 7.19 7.59 12.72
CA ARG A 209 7.91 8.85 12.99
C ARG A 209 7.47 9.96 12.03
N ILE A 210 7.29 9.65 10.76
CA ILE A 210 6.84 10.60 9.74
C ILE A 210 5.42 11.09 10.04
N THR A 211 4.52 10.19 10.47
CA THR A 211 3.17 10.56 10.89
C THR A 211 3.22 11.54 12.07
N GLU A 212 4.01 11.25 13.10
CA GLU A 212 4.19 12.15 14.24
C GLU A 212 4.76 13.52 13.83
N ILE A 213 5.70 13.56 12.89
CA ILE A 213 6.30 14.80 12.37
C ILE A 213 5.26 15.63 11.61
N GLY A 214 4.54 15.01 10.65
CA GLY A 214 3.53 15.70 9.84
C GLY A 214 2.40 16.25 10.71
N HIS A 215 1.93 15.49 11.69
CA HIS A 215 0.92 15.96 12.65
C HIS A 215 1.41 17.14 13.49
N ARG A 216 2.68 17.16 13.92
CA ARG A 216 3.25 18.33 14.62
C ARG A 216 3.24 19.60 13.76
N ALA A 217 3.38 19.46 12.43
CA ALA A 217 3.25 20.57 11.49
C ALA A 217 1.78 20.92 11.14
N GLY A 218 0.82 20.13 11.60
CA GLY A 218 -0.61 20.25 11.27
C GLY A 218 -0.96 19.75 9.86
N ALA A 219 -0.10 18.95 9.24
CA ALA A 219 -0.35 18.32 7.95
C ALA A 219 -1.13 17.01 8.14
N VAL A 220 -1.90 16.64 7.11
CA VAL A 220 -2.41 15.28 6.95
C VAL A 220 -1.25 14.39 6.48
N VAL A 221 -1.17 13.14 6.95
CA VAL A 221 -0.12 12.19 6.57
C VAL A 221 -0.73 10.92 6.01
N GLY A 222 -0.46 10.65 4.73
CA GLY A 222 -0.86 9.44 4.05
C GLY A 222 0.30 8.69 3.41
N PHE A 223 0.07 7.42 3.08
CA PHE A 223 1.09 6.58 2.47
C PHE A 223 0.57 5.77 1.27
N ASP A 224 1.40 5.65 0.24
CA ASP A 224 1.29 4.58 -0.75
C ASP A 224 2.01 3.33 -0.21
N LEU A 225 1.25 2.25 -0.01
CA LEU A 225 1.73 1.00 0.57
C LEU A 225 1.91 -0.11 -0.47
N ALA A 226 2.05 0.21 -1.76
CA ALA A 226 2.17 -0.79 -2.82
C ALA A 226 3.32 -1.77 -2.61
N HIS A 227 4.46 -1.30 -2.08
CA HIS A 227 5.61 -2.14 -1.74
C HIS A 227 5.69 -2.51 -0.25
N ALA A 228 4.73 -2.08 0.56
CA ALA A 228 4.71 -2.32 2.01
C ALA A 228 3.68 -3.36 2.43
N ALA A 229 2.44 -3.28 1.91
CA ALA A 229 1.36 -4.20 2.26
C ALA A 229 1.70 -5.64 1.82
N GLY A 230 1.75 -6.55 2.79
CA GLY A 230 2.17 -7.95 2.58
C GLY A 230 3.68 -8.17 2.49
N ASN A 231 4.50 -7.13 2.73
CA ASN A 231 5.96 -7.21 2.69
C ASN A 231 6.60 -6.92 4.07
N ILE A 232 6.31 -5.76 4.64
CA ILE A 232 6.79 -5.37 5.98
C ILE A 232 5.64 -5.39 6.97
N GLU A 233 5.97 -5.47 8.27
CA GLU A 233 4.98 -5.32 9.33
C GLU A 233 4.44 -3.88 9.34
N LEU A 234 3.12 -3.76 9.44
CA LEU A 234 2.40 -2.49 9.43
C LEU A 234 1.50 -2.41 10.67
N ASN A 235 1.35 -1.20 11.20
CA ASN A 235 0.43 -0.92 12.30
C ASN A 235 -0.21 0.47 12.12
N LEU A 236 -0.95 0.64 11.01
CA LEU A 236 -1.47 1.94 10.58
C LEU A 236 -2.36 2.62 11.63
N HIS A 237 -3.17 1.84 12.35
CA HIS A 237 -4.04 2.36 13.40
C HIS A 237 -3.21 2.92 14.56
N ASP A 238 -2.32 2.12 15.16
CA ASP A 238 -1.55 2.58 16.32
C ASP A 238 -0.49 3.63 15.95
N TRP A 239 -0.04 3.65 14.69
CA TRP A 239 0.82 4.71 14.16
C TRP A 239 0.06 6.00 13.84
N ASN A 240 -1.26 6.00 14.02
CA ASN A 240 -2.11 7.16 13.85
C ASN A 240 -2.07 7.72 12.42
N VAL A 241 -1.80 6.90 11.40
CA VAL A 241 -1.78 7.33 9.98
C VAL A 241 -3.14 7.92 9.59
N ASP A 242 -3.24 8.95 8.75
CA ASP A 242 -4.55 9.50 8.36
C ASP A 242 -5.25 8.61 7.33
N PHE A 243 -4.54 8.27 6.27
CA PHE A 243 -5.01 7.38 5.23
C PHE A 243 -3.86 6.60 4.57
N ALA A 244 -4.19 5.51 3.90
CA ALA A 244 -3.23 4.84 3.02
C ALA A 244 -3.96 4.13 1.88
N ALA A 245 -3.22 3.79 0.82
CA ALA A 245 -3.73 2.94 -0.26
C ALA A 245 -2.66 1.94 -0.69
N TRP A 246 -3.07 0.79 -1.23
CA TRP A 246 -2.14 -0.20 -1.79
C TRP A 246 -2.77 -0.95 -2.96
N CYS A 247 -1.92 -1.49 -3.84
CA CYS A 247 -2.31 -2.51 -4.81
C CYS A 247 -2.23 -3.91 -4.19
N SER A 248 -2.95 -4.88 -4.75
CA SER A 248 -2.90 -6.28 -4.28
C SER A 248 -2.13 -7.23 -5.20
N TYR A 249 -1.65 -6.77 -6.36
CA TYR A 249 -1.02 -7.65 -7.37
C TYR A 249 0.48 -7.88 -7.17
N LYS A 250 1.12 -7.19 -6.21
CA LYS A 250 2.53 -7.35 -5.83
C LYS A 250 2.66 -8.48 -4.80
N TYR A 251 3.14 -8.17 -3.59
CA TYR A 251 3.32 -9.14 -2.50
C TYR A 251 2.05 -9.87 -2.06
N LEU A 252 0.87 -9.28 -2.32
CA LEU A 252 -0.43 -9.88 -1.99
C LEU A 252 -0.96 -10.86 -3.06
N ASN A 253 -0.25 -11.03 -4.19
CA ASN A 253 -0.47 -12.09 -5.17
C ASN A 253 -1.90 -12.18 -5.76
N SER A 254 -2.62 -11.07 -5.92
CA SER A 254 -4.00 -11.05 -6.43
C SER A 254 -4.14 -11.30 -7.94
N GLY A 255 -3.03 -11.38 -8.68
CA GLY A 255 -3.03 -11.37 -10.15
C GLY A 255 -3.03 -9.96 -10.75
N PRO A 256 -2.76 -9.85 -12.07
CA PRO A 256 -2.43 -8.58 -12.73
C PRO A 256 -3.59 -7.58 -12.65
N GLY A 257 -3.32 -6.38 -12.13
CA GLY A 257 -4.33 -5.32 -12.01
C GLY A 257 -5.44 -5.63 -10.99
N GLY A 258 -5.21 -6.55 -10.06
CA GLY A 258 -6.18 -6.89 -9.03
C GLY A 258 -6.60 -5.70 -8.16
N ILE A 259 -7.76 -5.84 -7.52
CA ILE A 259 -8.44 -4.79 -6.76
C ILE A 259 -7.55 -4.21 -5.65
N ALA A 260 -7.50 -2.89 -5.55
CA ALA A 260 -6.70 -2.20 -4.54
C ALA A 260 -7.41 -2.16 -3.18
N GLY A 261 -6.73 -1.62 -2.16
CA GLY A 261 -7.33 -1.33 -0.88
C GLY A 261 -7.03 0.08 -0.40
N VAL A 262 -7.87 0.57 0.49
CA VAL A 262 -7.67 1.81 1.24
C VAL A 262 -7.78 1.58 2.72
N PHE A 263 -7.06 2.42 3.45
CA PHE A 263 -7.18 2.64 4.87
C PHE A 263 -7.58 4.10 5.10
N VAL A 264 -8.56 4.34 5.97
CA VAL A 264 -8.88 5.66 6.53
C VAL A 264 -9.06 5.47 8.03
N HIS A 265 -8.27 6.17 8.83
CA HIS A 265 -8.31 6.02 10.27
C HIS A 265 -9.69 6.38 10.84
N GLU A 266 -10.15 5.62 11.84
CA GLU A 266 -11.49 5.75 12.41
C GLU A 266 -11.78 7.15 12.97
N ARG A 267 -10.74 7.94 13.28
CA ARG A 267 -10.88 9.32 13.77
C ARG A 267 -11.50 10.24 12.73
N HIS A 268 -11.43 9.86 11.45
CA HIS A 268 -12.05 10.54 10.32
C HIS A 268 -13.43 9.97 9.97
N GLY A 269 -13.88 8.90 10.65
CA GLY A 269 -15.11 8.18 10.33
C GLY A 269 -16.40 9.00 10.50
N GLU A 270 -16.36 10.01 11.38
CA GLU A 270 -17.49 10.94 11.62
C GLU A 270 -17.26 12.33 10.99
N ALA A 271 -16.21 12.52 10.20
CA ALA A 271 -15.91 13.79 9.52
C ALA A 271 -16.79 13.94 8.26
N PHE A 272 -18.10 14.04 8.47
CA PHE A 272 -19.10 14.04 7.38
C PHE A 272 -19.03 15.27 6.47
N ASP A 273 -18.35 16.32 6.91
CA ASP A 273 -18.09 17.56 6.19
C ASP A 273 -16.89 17.48 5.23
N LEU A 274 -16.04 16.44 5.34
CA LEU A 274 -14.97 16.19 4.36
C LEU A 274 -15.57 15.90 2.98
N PRO A 275 -15.16 16.64 1.93
CA PRO A 275 -15.65 16.38 0.58
C PRO A 275 -15.21 15.02 0.06
N ARG A 276 -16.15 14.26 -0.47
CA ARG A 276 -15.94 12.96 -1.09
C ARG A 276 -16.83 12.81 -2.31
N PHE A 277 -16.36 12.11 -3.32
CA PHE A 277 -17.20 11.73 -4.45
C PHE A 277 -18.10 10.57 -4.03
N ALA A 278 -19.38 10.87 -3.83
CA ALA A 278 -20.37 9.90 -3.37
C ALA A 278 -20.92 9.06 -4.52
N GLY A 279 -21.07 7.76 -4.27
CA GLY A 279 -21.81 6.82 -5.09
C GLY A 279 -23.07 6.31 -4.39
N TRP A 280 -23.71 5.31 -4.98
CA TRP A 280 -24.81 4.55 -4.36
C TRP A 280 -24.39 3.73 -3.11
N TRP A 281 -23.08 3.62 -2.90
CA TRP A 281 -22.37 2.99 -1.80
C TRP A 281 -21.13 3.86 -1.53
#